data_AF-A0A523QLG4-F1
#
_entry.id   AF-A0A523QLG4-F1
#
_cell.length_a   1.000
_cell.length_b   1.000
_cell.length_c   1.000
_cell.angle_alpha   90.00
_cell.angle_beta   90.00
_cell.angle_gamma   90.00
#
_symmetry.space_group_name_H-M   'P 1'
#
loop_
_entity.id
_entity.type
_entity.pdbx_description
1 polymer ?
#
loop_
_entity_poly.entity_id
_entity_poly.type
_entity_poly.pdbx_seq_one_letter_code
_entity_poly.pdbx_strand_id
1 'polypeptide(L)'
;MRTRIVLAIILLAVGLCFVPVLGYGEIKMRPSGFTVGDLVFGGEEPWRAHVDGIDSDVSLLWLDVKLNNAKIQYIMHNPTNFLNVDCYYDPDGRLSYPLFPFPEDIDTKGKIVVLVTDNRGAFYLSGVALLDEFTKNLKIIYSFLNPVARDRDTDVVALFCSEGDIPLGYFYQGEYHLWKK
;
A
#
# COMPACT_ATOMS: atom_id res chain seq x y z
N MET A 1 -13.52 -53.81 2.59
CA MET A 1 -13.80 -52.68 1.67
C MET A 1 -14.14 -51.37 2.38
N ARG A 2 -14.89 -51.38 3.50
CA ARG A 2 -15.27 -50.16 4.24
C ARG A 2 -14.09 -49.30 4.75
N THR A 3 -12.98 -49.90 5.15
CA THR A 3 -11.83 -49.18 5.73
C THR A 3 -11.12 -48.25 4.75
N ARG A 4 -11.10 -48.60 3.45
CA ARG A 4 -10.46 -47.77 2.41
C ARG A 4 -11.26 -46.50 2.10
N ILE A 5 -12.59 -46.58 2.24
CA ILE A 5 -13.49 -45.44 2.01
C ILE A 5 -13.33 -44.41 3.13
N VAL A 6 -13.22 -44.87 4.39
CA VAL A 6 -13.02 -43.97 5.53
C VAL A 6 -11.67 -43.23 5.43
N LEU A 7 -10.61 -43.93 5.02
CA LEU A 7 -9.29 -43.31 4.86
C LEU A 7 -9.27 -42.24 3.76
N ALA A 8 -9.97 -42.50 2.64
CA ALA A 8 -10.08 -41.54 1.54
C ALA A 8 -10.84 -40.27 1.95
N ILE A 9 -11.89 -40.40 2.76
CA ILE A 9 -12.66 -39.25 3.28
C ILE A 9 -11.80 -38.40 4.23
N ILE A 10 -11.01 -39.02 5.10
CA ILE A 10 -10.11 -38.30 6.01
C ILE A 10 -9.02 -37.55 5.23
N LEU A 11 -8.43 -38.18 4.22
CA LEU A 11 -7.40 -37.54 3.38
C LEU A 11 -7.97 -36.38 2.55
N LEU A 12 -9.20 -36.50 2.04
CA LEU A 12 -9.89 -35.41 1.36
C LEU A 12 -10.20 -34.24 2.29
N ALA A 13 -10.67 -34.53 3.52
CA ALA A 13 -10.96 -33.49 4.51
C ALA A 13 -9.70 -32.72 4.91
N VAL A 14 -8.58 -33.41 5.13
CA VAL A 14 -7.30 -32.76 5.45
C VAL A 14 -6.78 -31.96 4.26
N GLY A 15 -6.89 -32.48 3.02
CA GLY A 15 -6.49 -31.75 1.82
C GLY A 15 -7.29 -30.45 1.59
N LEU A 16 -8.58 -30.44 1.95
CA LEU A 16 -9.44 -29.25 1.87
C LEU A 16 -9.14 -28.21 2.96
N CYS A 17 -8.61 -28.61 4.11
CA CYS A 17 -8.17 -27.67 5.15
C CYS A 17 -6.86 -26.93 4.82
N PHE A 18 -6.10 -27.41 3.83
CA PHE A 18 -4.84 -26.81 3.38
C PHE A 18 -4.95 -26.08 2.04
N VAL A 19 -6.16 -25.86 1.51
CA VAL A 19 -6.33 -24.85 0.46
C VAL A 19 -6.07 -23.52 1.17
N PRO A 20 -4.96 -22.80 0.88
CA PRO A 20 -4.81 -21.45 1.38
C PRO A 20 -6.05 -20.72 0.89
N VAL A 21 -6.86 -20.22 1.83
CA VAL A 21 -7.86 -19.20 1.53
C VAL A 21 -7.07 -18.09 0.86
N LEU A 22 -7.05 -18.11 -0.47
CA LEU A 22 -6.65 -17.00 -1.29
C LEU A 22 -7.68 -15.94 -0.97
N GLY A 23 -7.38 -15.16 0.07
CA GLY A 23 -8.03 -13.89 0.36
C GLY A 23 -7.74 -12.97 -0.82
N TYR A 24 -8.43 -13.20 -1.93
CA TYR A 24 -8.68 -12.18 -2.92
C TYR A 24 -9.50 -11.13 -2.18
N GLY A 25 -8.81 -10.13 -1.62
CA GLY A 25 -9.45 -8.91 -1.20
C GLY A 25 -10.32 -8.44 -2.36
N GLU A 26 -11.61 -8.27 -2.10
CA GLU A 26 -12.53 -7.72 -3.09
C GLU A 26 -11.98 -6.36 -3.52
N ILE A 27 -11.39 -6.30 -4.72
CA ILE A 27 -11.11 -5.02 -5.35
C ILE A 27 -12.46 -4.55 -5.88
N LYS A 28 -13.16 -3.70 -5.11
CA LYS A 28 -14.29 -2.92 -5.63
C LYS A 28 -13.76 -1.90 -6.61
N MET A 29 -13.48 -2.34 -7.83
CA MET A 29 -13.33 -1.41 -8.95
C MET A 29 -14.73 -0.85 -9.28
N ARG A 30 -14.82 0.48 -9.44
CA ARG A 30 -15.94 1.07 -10.19
C ARG A 30 -16.05 0.36 -11.54
N PRO A 31 -17.28 0.18 -12.09
CA PRO A 31 -17.45 -0.46 -13.39
C PRO A 31 -16.65 0.34 -14.43
N SER A 32 -15.63 -0.29 -15.01
CA SER A 32 -14.78 0.30 -16.03
C SER A 32 -15.05 -0.35 -17.38
N GLY A 33 -15.29 0.49 -18.37
CA GLY A 33 -15.05 0.19 -19.78
C GLY A 33 -14.02 1.18 -20.28
N PHE A 34 -12.88 0.67 -20.77
CA PHE A 34 -11.74 1.37 -21.39
C PHE A 34 -10.88 2.28 -20.49
N THR A 35 -9.57 2.03 -20.49
CA THR A 35 -8.57 2.92 -19.87
C THR A 35 -8.06 3.94 -20.88
N VAL A 36 -8.56 5.18 -20.73
CA VAL A 36 -8.18 6.38 -21.49
C VAL A 36 -6.68 6.72 -21.35
N GLY A 37 -6.02 6.26 -20.28
CA GLY A 37 -4.65 6.62 -19.93
C GLY A 37 -3.58 6.25 -20.96
N ASP A 38 -3.72 5.11 -21.66
CA ASP A 38 -2.71 4.68 -22.66
C ASP A 38 -2.88 5.36 -24.02
N LEU A 39 -4.06 5.93 -24.29
CA LEU A 39 -4.38 6.64 -25.53
C LEU A 39 -4.06 8.14 -25.48
N VAL A 40 -3.99 8.72 -24.27
CA VAL A 40 -3.86 10.18 -24.08
C VAL A 40 -2.42 10.59 -23.75
N PHE A 41 -1.67 9.79 -23.01
CA PHE A 41 -0.35 10.19 -22.50
C PHE A 41 0.76 9.46 -23.25
N GLY A 42 0.98 9.87 -24.50
CA GLY A 42 2.16 9.50 -25.29
C GLY A 42 3.42 9.78 -24.46
N GLY A 43 4.29 8.77 -24.36
CA GLY A 43 5.35 8.70 -23.37
C GLY A 43 6.23 9.95 -23.27
N GLU A 44 5.95 10.79 -22.27
CA GLU A 44 6.91 11.49 -21.42
C GLU A 44 6.12 12.18 -20.29
N GLU A 45 6.46 11.84 -19.03
CA GLU A 45 5.85 12.35 -17.80
C GLU A 45 6.23 13.80 -17.51
N PRO A 46 5.35 14.65 -16.93
CA PRO A 46 4.78 14.41 -15.59
C PRO A 46 3.33 14.84 -15.36
N TRP A 47 2.59 14.01 -14.64
CA TRP A 47 1.22 14.25 -14.19
C TRP A 47 1.05 15.61 -13.46
N ARG A 48 2.08 16.13 -12.76
CA ARG A 48 2.03 17.46 -12.10
C ARG A 48 1.76 18.61 -13.07
N ALA A 49 2.28 18.56 -14.29
CA ALA A 49 2.00 19.58 -15.31
C ALA A 49 0.63 19.38 -15.97
N HIS A 50 0.07 18.17 -15.88
CA HIS A 50 -1.20 17.80 -16.50
C HIS A 50 -2.42 18.09 -15.63
N VAL A 51 -2.26 18.14 -14.30
CA VAL A 51 -3.33 18.52 -13.35
C VAL A 51 -3.79 19.97 -13.55
N ASP A 52 -2.90 20.86 -14.02
CA ASP A 52 -3.23 22.29 -14.20
C ASP A 52 -3.92 22.60 -15.55
N GLY A 53 -4.02 21.64 -16.49
CA GLY A 53 -4.47 21.91 -17.86
C GLY A 53 -5.43 20.90 -18.50
N ILE A 54 -5.54 19.69 -17.96
CA ILE A 54 -6.50 18.66 -18.36
C ILE A 54 -7.41 18.36 -17.18
N ASP A 55 -8.66 17.95 -17.45
CA ASP A 55 -9.65 17.47 -16.49
C ASP A 55 -8.96 16.74 -15.32
N SER A 56 -8.95 17.40 -14.15
CA SER A 56 -8.26 16.94 -12.94
C SER A 56 -8.66 15.51 -12.57
N ASP A 57 -9.88 15.12 -12.92
CA ASP A 57 -10.44 13.81 -12.64
C ASP A 57 -9.73 12.70 -13.42
N VAL A 58 -9.31 12.96 -14.65
CA VAL A 58 -8.57 11.99 -15.48
C VAL A 58 -7.16 11.76 -14.95
N SER A 59 -6.50 12.84 -14.51
CA SER A 59 -5.15 12.77 -13.93
C SER A 59 -5.15 11.99 -12.59
N LEU A 60 -6.16 12.21 -11.75
CA LEU A 60 -6.32 11.49 -10.48
C LEU A 60 -6.60 9.99 -10.71
N LEU A 61 -7.50 9.65 -11.64
CA LEU A 61 -7.79 8.25 -11.96
C LEU A 61 -6.55 7.50 -12.47
N TRP A 62 -5.75 8.13 -13.32
CA TRP A 62 -4.49 7.54 -13.78
C TRP A 62 -3.53 7.28 -12.62
N LEU A 63 -3.40 8.23 -11.70
CA LEU A 63 -2.52 8.10 -10.54
C LEU A 63 -2.98 6.98 -9.62
N ASP A 64 -4.28 6.86 -9.36
CA ASP A 64 -4.87 5.75 -8.59
C ASP A 64 -4.54 4.39 -9.22
N VAL A 65 -4.66 4.26 -10.54
CA VAL A 65 -4.30 3.03 -11.27
C VAL A 65 -2.81 2.71 -11.10
N LYS A 66 -1.94 3.72 -11.19
CA LYS A 66 -0.49 3.52 -11.02
C LYS A 66 -0.12 3.14 -9.60
N LEU A 67 -0.71 3.79 -8.59
CA LEU A 67 -0.49 3.46 -7.18
C LEU A 67 -0.98 2.04 -6.86
N ASN A 68 -2.13 1.64 -7.39
CA ASN A 68 -2.62 0.28 -7.22
C ASN A 68 -1.73 -0.76 -7.92
N ASN A 69 -1.20 -0.43 -9.11
CA ASN A 69 -0.22 -1.30 -9.78
C ASN A 69 1.08 -1.41 -8.97
N ALA A 70 1.57 -0.32 -8.38
CA ALA A 70 2.75 -0.35 -7.49
C ALA A 70 2.52 -1.26 -6.28
N LYS A 71 1.34 -1.18 -5.64
CA LYS A 71 0.92 -2.11 -4.58
C LYS A 71 0.98 -3.57 -5.05
N ILE A 72 0.35 -3.88 -6.19
CA ILE A 72 0.33 -5.25 -6.74
C ILE A 72 1.75 -5.75 -6.99
N GLN A 73 2.60 -4.94 -7.63
CA GLN A 73 3.99 -5.32 -7.91
C GLN A 73 4.78 -5.56 -6.62
N TYR A 74 4.62 -4.70 -5.60
CA TYR A 74 5.23 -4.90 -4.30
C TYR A 74 4.83 -6.23 -3.67
N ILE A 75 3.52 -6.56 -3.65
CA ILE A 75 3.01 -7.82 -3.09
C ILE A 75 3.55 -9.02 -3.87
N MET A 76 3.56 -8.96 -5.19
CA MET A 76 4.07 -10.04 -6.04
C MET A 76 5.57 -10.26 -5.88
N HIS A 77 6.34 -9.19 -5.64
CA HIS A 77 7.78 -9.29 -5.40
C HIS A 77 8.12 -9.76 -3.97
N ASN A 78 7.25 -9.47 -3.00
CA ASN A 78 7.46 -9.76 -1.58
C ASN A 78 6.33 -10.63 -0.98
N PRO A 79 6.05 -11.82 -1.56
CA PRO A 79 4.87 -12.63 -1.19
C PRO A 79 4.91 -13.14 0.26
N THR A 80 6.07 -13.07 0.92
CA THR A 80 6.30 -13.57 2.28
C THR A 80 6.52 -12.47 3.32
N ASN A 81 6.41 -11.18 2.97
CA ASN A 81 6.69 -10.10 3.93
C ASN A 81 5.53 -9.80 4.88
N PHE A 82 4.32 -10.33 4.64
CA PHE A 82 3.11 -10.14 5.46
C PHE A 82 2.70 -8.68 5.75
N LEU A 83 3.38 -7.72 5.13
CA LEU A 83 3.01 -6.32 5.17
C LEU A 83 1.87 -6.09 4.18
N ASN A 84 0.77 -5.55 4.66
CA ASN A 84 -0.21 -4.89 3.81
C ASN A 84 0.30 -3.48 3.50
N VAL A 85 0.32 -3.12 2.22
CA VAL A 85 0.75 -1.80 1.76
C VAL A 85 -0.39 -1.21 0.96
N ASP A 86 -0.86 -0.05 1.38
CA ASP A 86 -1.86 0.75 0.68
C ASP A 86 -1.27 2.10 0.31
N CYS A 87 -1.59 2.59 -0.89
CA CYS A 87 -1.03 3.83 -1.43
C CYS A 87 -2.17 4.71 -1.94
N TYR A 88 -2.19 5.97 -1.52
CA TYR A 88 -3.21 6.96 -1.87
C TYR A 88 -2.54 8.25 -2.30
N TYR A 89 -3.11 8.98 -3.25
CA TYR A 89 -2.73 10.36 -3.48
C TYR A 89 -3.71 11.30 -2.77
N ASP A 90 -3.19 12.26 -2.01
CA ASP A 90 -4.01 13.21 -1.28
C ASP A 90 -3.92 14.60 -1.92
N PRO A 91 -4.81 14.96 -2.86
CA PRO A 91 -4.75 16.26 -3.52
C PRO A 91 -5.04 17.44 -2.58
N ASP A 92 -5.82 17.20 -1.53
CA ASP A 92 -6.42 18.25 -0.70
C ASP A 92 -5.89 18.31 0.73
N GLY A 93 -5.08 17.32 1.16
CA GLY A 93 -4.59 17.22 2.54
C GLY A 93 -5.63 16.65 3.51
N ARG A 94 -6.59 15.85 3.01
CA ARG A 94 -7.72 15.33 3.80
C ARG A 94 -7.47 13.95 4.40
N LEU A 95 -6.38 13.30 4.05
CA LEU A 95 -6.05 11.98 4.55
C LEU A 95 -5.37 12.03 5.94
N SER A 96 -4.80 13.17 6.35
CA SER A 96 -4.05 13.31 7.61
C SER A 96 -4.83 12.93 8.87
N TYR A 97 -6.06 13.42 9.05
CA TYR A 97 -6.99 13.10 10.15
C TYR A 97 -8.44 13.38 9.72
N PRO A 98 -9.46 12.55 10.06
CA PRO A 98 -9.46 11.40 10.97
C PRO A 98 -9.22 10.04 10.28
N LEU A 99 -8.93 10.04 8.97
CA LEU A 99 -8.79 8.79 8.19
C LEU A 99 -7.52 8.03 8.54
N PHE A 100 -6.41 8.74 8.71
CA PHE A 100 -5.19 8.21 9.28
C PHE A 100 -4.90 8.91 10.61
N PRO A 101 -4.21 8.27 11.55
CA PRO A 101 -3.89 8.86 12.84
C PRO A 101 -2.64 9.76 12.79
N PHE A 102 -2.35 10.50 11.71
CA PHE A 102 -1.15 11.37 11.68
C PHE A 102 -1.24 12.49 12.74
N PRO A 103 -0.09 13.00 13.24
CA PRO A 103 -0.07 14.24 14.01
C PRO A 103 -0.65 15.43 13.23
N GLU A 104 -1.23 16.41 13.92
CA GLU A 104 -1.93 17.56 13.31
C GLU A 104 -1.01 18.43 12.43
N ASP A 105 0.30 18.38 12.65
CA ASP A 105 1.32 19.15 11.93
C ASP A 105 1.81 18.48 10.63
N ILE A 106 1.32 17.29 10.31
CA ILE A 106 1.70 16.58 9.07
C ILE A 106 0.81 17.02 7.90
N ASP A 107 1.44 17.67 6.92
CA ASP A 107 0.80 18.06 5.66
C ASP A 107 0.88 16.93 4.63
N THR A 108 -0.26 16.33 4.31
CA THR A 108 -0.38 15.30 3.28
C THR A 108 -0.75 15.87 1.91
N LYS A 109 -1.03 17.17 1.80
CA LYS A 109 -1.54 17.77 0.55
C LYS A 109 -0.53 17.65 -0.60
N GLY A 110 -1.01 17.15 -1.73
CA GLY A 110 -0.23 16.89 -2.93
C GLY A 110 0.79 15.77 -2.79
N LYS A 111 0.63 14.87 -1.81
CA LYS A 111 1.56 13.79 -1.51
C LYS A 111 0.92 12.42 -1.69
N ILE A 112 1.77 11.43 -1.87
CA ILE A 112 1.40 10.02 -1.85
C ILE A 112 1.48 9.56 -0.39
N VAL A 113 0.34 9.20 0.17
CA VAL A 113 0.22 8.60 1.50
C VAL A 113 0.36 7.09 1.37
N VAL A 114 1.34 6.52 2.07
CA VAL A 114 1.63 5.08 2.09
C VAL A 114 1.30 4.55 3.48
N LEU A 115 0.30 3.69 3.58
CA LEU A 115 -0.02 2.96 4.80
C LEU A 115 0.65 1.58 4.76
N VAL A 116 1.40 1.25 5.80
CA VAL A 116 2.08 -0.03 5.95
C VAL A 116 1.62 -0.70 7.24
N THR A 117 0.91 -1.82 7.13
CA THR A 117 0.39 -2.56 8.29
C THR A 117 0.98 -3.98 8.31
N ASP A 118 1.52 -4.43 9.44
CA ASP A 118 1.93 -5.83 9.62
C ASP A 118 0.74 -6.69 10.07
N ASN A 119 0.25 -7.53 9.16
CA ASN A 119 -0.93 -8.37 9.38
C ASN A 119 -0.69 -9.55 10.33
N ARG A 120 0.55 -9.78 10.80
CA ARG A 120 0.86 -10.82 11.79
C ARG A 120 0.95 -10.28 13.22
N GLY A 121 0.89 -8.97 13.39
CA GLY A 121 1.23 -8.32 14.65
C GLY A 121 2.69 -8.54 15.07
N ALA A 122 3.58 -8.93 14.16
CA ALA A 122 4.95 -9.33 14.45
C ALA A 122 5.91 -8.13 14.66
N PHE A 123 5.46 -6.89 14.42
CA PHE A 123 6.13 -5.67 14.87
C PHE A 123 6.12 -5.56 16.42
N TYR A 124 6.82 -6.48 17.09
CA TYR A 124 7.18 -6.42 18.50
C TYR A 124 8.53 -5.74 18.74
N LEU A 125 9.15 -5.21 17.69
CA LEU A 125 10.41 -4.48 17.78
C LEU A 125 10.18 -3.14 18.50
N SER A 126 11.24 -2.61 19.12
CA SER A 126 11.20 -1.29 19.77
C SER A 126 12.40 -0.45 19.36
N GLY A 127 12.22 0.87 19.37
CA GLY A 127 13.30 1.83 19.15
C GLY A 127 13.99 1.64 17.79
N VAL A 128 15.31 1.53 17.82
CA VAL A 128 16.18 1.51 16.63
C VAL A 128 15.86 0.35 15.69
N ALA A 129 15.58 -0.85 16.21
CA ALA A 129 15.29 -2.01 15.37
C ALA A 129 13.99 -1.84 14.57
N LEU A 130 12.99 -1.18 15.15
CA LEU A 130 11.74 -0.84 14.47
C LEU A 130 11.99 0.20 13.37
N LEU A 131 12.83 1.20 13.66
CA LEU A 131 13.21 2.25 12.71
C LEU A 131 13.98 1.70 11.50
N ASP A 132 14.92 0.78 11.73
CA ASP A 132 15.69 0.12 10.68
C ASP A 132 14.76 -0.68 9.74
N GLU A 133 13.80 -1.39 10.32
CA GLU A 133 12.81 -2.17 9.57
C GLU A 133 11.88 -1.26 8.75
N PHE A 134 11.41 -0.13 9.31
CA PHE A 134 10.62 0.86 8.57
C PHE A 134 11.43 1.46 7.42
N THR A 135 12.68 1.82 7.68
CA THR A 135 13.56 2.41 6.68
C THR A 135 13.78 1.46 5.50
N LYS A 136 14.07 0.19 5.81
CA LYS A 136 14.26 -0.86 4.80
C LYS A 136 12.99 -1.09 3.98
N ASN A 137 11.84 -1.24 4.63
CA ASN A 137 10.59 -1.53 3.92
C ASN A 137 10.13 -0.33 3.08
N LEU A 138 10.22 0.91 3.60
CA LEU A 138 9.84 2.09 2.82
C LEU A 138 10.71 2.24 1.57
N LYS A 139 12.01 1.95 1.67
CA LYS A 139 12.91 2.00 0.52
C LYS A 139 12.51 1.01 -0.57
N ILE A 140 12.09 -0.21 -0.17
CA ILE A 140 11.58 -1.22 -1.11
C ILE A 140 10.27 -0.73 -1.74
N ILE A 141 9.30 -0.28 -0.95
CA ILE A 141 8.01 0.24 -1.43
C ILE A 141 8.23 1.39 -2.41
N TYR A 142 9.10 2.35 -2.06
CA TYR A 142 9.42 3.50 -2.90
C TYR A 142 9.97 3.10 -4.27
N SER A 143 10.72 1.99 -4.38
CA SER A 143 11.21 1.51 -5.67
C SER A 143 10.08 1.15 -6.66
N PHE A 144 8.90 0.77 -6.15
CA PHE A 144 7.69 0.54 -6.95
C PHE A 144 6.89 1.81 -7.20
N LEU A 145 7.05 2.83 -6.35
CA LEU A 145 6.42 4.15 -6.52
C LEU A 145 7.22 5.08 -7.44
N ASN A 146 8.46 4.76 -7.76
CA ASN A 146 9.33 5.57 -8.62
C ASN A 146 8.70 6.00 -9.97
N PRO A 147 7.77 5.23 -10.60
CA PRO A 147 7.06 5.70 -11.78
C PRO A 147 6.10 6.87 -11.52
N VAL A 148 5.78 7.22 -10.28
CA VAL A 148 4.83 8.30 -9.95
C VAL A 148 5.35 9.29 -8.90
N ALA A 149 6.36 8.91 -8.12
CA ALA A 149 6.99 9.72 -7.09
C ALA A 149 8.43 10.04 -7.48
N ARG A 150 8.74 11.33 -7.69
CA ARG A 150 10.07 11.77 -8.16
C ARG A 150 11.07 11.84 -7.02
N ASP A 151 10.62 12.29 -5.86
CA ASP A 151 11.44 12.46 -4.68
C ASP A 151 10.67 11.88 -3.50
N ARG A 152 11.23 10.83 -2.89
CA ARG A 152 10.61 10.16 -1.74
C ARG A 152 10.38 11.13 -0.59
N ASP A 153 11.34 11.99 -0.31
CA ASP A 153 11.37 12.80 0.90
C ASP A 153 10.34 13.94 0.81
N THR A 154 10.03 14.42 -0.40
CA THR A 154 9.01 15.46 -0.60
C THR A 154 7.64 14.93 -1.02
N ASP A 155 7.60 13.82 -1.76
CA ASP A 155 6.39 13.33 -2.43
C ASP A 155 5.66 12.27 -1.61
N VAL A 156 6.33 11.62 -0.64
CA VAL A 156 5.78 10.51 0.13
C VAL A 156 5.62 10.89 1.59
N VAL A 157 4.45 10.57 2.15
CA VAL A 157 4.21 10.47 3.58
C VAL A 157 3.88 9.02 3.86
N ALA A 158 4.54 8.39 4.84
CA ALA A 158 4.22 7.01 5.18
C ALA A 158 3.79 6.87 6.64
N LEU A 159 2.82 6.00 6.89
CA LEU A 159 2.39 5.60 8.22
C LEU A 159 2.64 4.11 8.39
N PHE A 160 3.30 3.75 9.49
CA PHE A 160 3.54 2.38 9.87
C PHE A 160 2.66 2.02 11.06
N CYS A 161 1.90 0.95 10.90
CA CYS A 161 0.97 0.45 11.91
C CYS A 161 1.28 -1.01 12.28
N SER A 162 0.98 -1.38 13.52
CA SER A 162 0.86 -2.78 13.90
C SER A 162 -0.50 -3.33 13.47
N GLU A 163 -0.74 -4.61 13.76
CA GLU A 163 -2.08 -5.19 13.72
C GLU A 163 -3.08 -4.31 14.51
N GLY A 164 -4.29 -4.14 13.96
CA GLY A 164 -5.33 -3.27 14.53
C GLY A 164 -5.14 -1.78 14.28
N ASP A 165 -4.34 -1.40 13.27
CA ASP A 165 -4.10 -0.02 12.83
C ASP A 165 -3.53 0.90 13.93
N ILE A 166 -2.80 0.32 14.88
CA ILE A 166 -2.13 1.08 15.94
C ILE A 166 -0.86 1.72 15.36
N PRO A 167 -0.75 3.06 15.37
CA PRO A 167 0.40 3.74 14.78
C PRO A 167 1.67 3.47 15.59
N LEU A 168 2.73 3.07 14.88
CA LEU A 168 4.04 2.76 15.43
C LEU A 168 5.09 3.82 15.06
N GLY A 169 4.89 4.49 13.94
CA GLY A 169 5.76 5.55 13.46
C GLY A 169 5.32 6.05 12.09
N TYR A 170 5.93 7.13 11.64
CA TYR A 170 5.66 7.73 10.35
C TYR A 170 6.94 8.25 9.70
N PHE A 171 6.86 8.46 8.39
CA PHE A 171 7.89 9.10 7.58
C PHE A 171 7.33 10.38 6.99
N TYR A 172 8.06 11.48 7.17
CA TYR A 172 7.68 12.79 6.64
C TYR A 172 8.93 13.64 6.39
N GLN A 173 9.00 14.31 5.24
CA GLN A 173 10.10 15.23 4.90
C GLN A 173 11.51 14.62 5.01
N GLY A 174 11.65 13.33 4.63
CA GLY A 174 12.94 12.63 4.71
C GLY A 174 13.30 12.08 6.09
N GLU A 175 12.48 12.36 7.10
CA GLU A 175 12.71 11.93 8.47
C GLU A 175 11.75 10.81 8.89
N TYR A 176 12.25 9.92 9.76
CA TYR A 176 11.46 8.86 10.37
C TYR A 176 11.21 9.17 11.84
N HIS A 177 9.95 9.08 12.26
CA HIS A 177 9.50 9.40 13.60
C HIS A 177 8.82 8.19 14.21
N LEU A 178 9.28 7.75 15.38
CA LEU A 178 8.60 6.71 16.15
C LEU A 178 7.46 7.33 16.96
N TRP A 179 6.35 6.61 17.08
CA TRP A 179 5.27 7.02 17.98
C TRP A 179 5.76 6.96 19.42
N LYS A 180 5.60 8.07 20.16
CA LYS A 180 5.85 8.06 21.60
C LYS A 180 4.73 7.27 22.27
N LYS A 181 5.11 6.23 23.01
CA LYS A 181 4.20 5.52 23.93
C LYS A 181 3.83 6.40 25.11
#